data_AF-A0A1G1LNF3-F1
#
_entry.id   AF-A0A1G1LNF3-F1
#
_cell.length_a   1.000
_cell.length_b   1.000
_cell.length_c   1.000
_cell.angle_alpha   90.00
_cell.angle_beta   90.00
_cell.angle_gamma   90.00
#
_symmetry.space_group_name_H-M   'P 1'
#
loop_
_entity.id
_entity.type
_entity.pdbx_description
1 polymer ?
#
loop_
_entity_poly.entity_id
_entity_poly.type
_entity_poly.pdbx_seq_one_letter_code
_entity_poly.pdbx_strand_id
1 'polypeptide(L)' 'MNKSALINNSDTLKVTALLYFKEALAQERYEECAELIQAAKNFGVEQDEVKGIINEHVAKFGLGRRNGANQKKAGRF' A
#
# COMPACT_ATOMS: atom_id res chain seq x y z
N MET A 1 -14.05 17.36 30.17
CA MET A 1 -13.88 16.63 28.89
C MET A 1 -12.59 15.82 28.97
N ASN A 2 -12.68 14.49 28.96
CA ASN A 2 -11.53 13.58 29.15
C ASN A 2 -10.74 13.45 27.84
N LYS A 3 -9.47 13.86 27.85
CA LYS A 3 -8.55 13.87 26.70
C LYS A 3 -8.22 12.46 26.18
N SER A 4 -8.46 11.42 26.99
CA SER A 4 -8.16 10.02 26.69
C SER A 4 -9.12 9.35 25.70
N ALA A 5 -10.33 9.88 25.51
CA ALA A 5 -11.31 9.32 24.55
C ALA A 5 -11.07 9.78 23.11
N LEU A 6 -10.25 10.83 22.90
CA LEU A 6 -9.93 11.37 21.58
C LEU A 6 -8.75 10.63 20.91
N ILE A 7 -7.96 9.88 21.69
CA ILE A 7 -6.73 9.21 21.22
C ILE A 7 -7.05 7.97 20.36
N ASN A 8 -8.23 7.34 20.51
CA ASN A 8 -8.48 6.06 19.82
C ASN A 8 -9.03 6.20 18.38
N ASN A 9 -9.74 7.29 18.07
CA ASN A 9 -10.44 7.40 16.79
C ASN A 9 -9.49 7.77 15.65
N SER A 10 -8.56 8.69 15.87
CA SER A 10 -7.61 9.11 14.82
C SER A 10 -6.68 7.98 14.43
N ASP A 11 -6.17 7.21 15.41
CA ASP A 11 -5.29 6.07 15.16
C ASP A 11 -6.03 4.95 14.42
N THR A 12 -7.27 4.66 14.81
CA THR A 12 -8.11 3.68 14.10
C THR A 12 -8.35 4.10 12.65
N LEU A 13 -8.72 5.36 12.42
CA LEU A 13 -8.97 5.89 11.07
C LEU A 13 -7.70 5.93 10.22
N LYS A 14 -6.55 6.26 10.81
CA LYS A 14 -5.23 6.15 10.18
C LYS A 14 -4.97 4.71 9.71
N VAL A 15 -5.12 3.73 10.60
CA VAL A 15 -4.90 2.31 10.27
C VAL A 15 -5.86 1.84 9.19
N THR A 16 -7.15 2.21 9.27
CA THR A 16 -8.15 1.87 8.25
C THR A 16 -7.82 2.47 6.88
N ALA A 17 -7.44 3.76 6.82
CA ALA A 17 -7.06 4.40 5.57
C ALA A 17 -5.84 3.73 4.92
N LEU A 18 -4.83 3.37 5.72
CA LEU A 18 -3.65 2.65 5.23
C LEU A 18 -3.98 1.22 4.77
N LEU A 19 -4.92 0.54 5.44
CA LEU A 19 -5.39 -0.78 5.04
C LEU A 19 -6.07 -0.72 3.66
N TYR A 20 -7.01 0.20 3.47
CA TYR A 20 -7.68 0.39 2.19
C TYR A 20 -6.71 0.83 1.10
N PHE A 21 -5.70 1.64 1.42
CA PHE A 21 -4.63 1.97 0.47
C PHE A 21 -3.87 0.71 0.01
N LYS A 22 -3.53 -0.20 0.92
CA LYS A 22 -2.91 -1.50 0.57
C LYS A 22 -3.81 -2.35 -0.34
N GLU A 23 -5.11 -2.39 -0.06
CA GLU A 23 -6.08 -3.13 -0.88
C GLU A 23 -6.24 -2.52 -2.27
N ALA A 24 -6.32 -1.19 -2.38
CA ALA A 24 -6.38 -0.49 -3.65
C ALA A 24 -5.14 -0.77 -4.52
N LEU A 25 -3.94 -0.75 -3.92
CA LEU A 25 -2.70 -1.15 -4.61
C LEU A 25 -2.76 -2.61 -5.09
N ALA A 26 -3.25 -3.53 -4.26
CA ALA A 26 -3.37 -4.95 -4.59
C ALA A 26 -4.39 -5.21 -5.72
N GLN A 27 -5.41 -4.37 -5.84
CA GLN A 27 -6.46 -4.48 -6.85
C GLN A 27 -6.22 -3.57 -8.06
N GLU A 28 -5.02 -2.95 -8.15
CA GLU A 28 -4.63 -2.05 -9.24
C GLU A 28 -5.58 -0.84 -9.41
N ARG A 29 -6.29 -0.43 -8.34
CA ARG A 29 -7.20 0.73 -8.31
C ARG A 29 -6.45 2.01 -7.93
N TYR A 30 -5.60 2.48 -8.85
CA TYR A 30 -4.71 3.62 -8.59
C TYR A 30 -5.46 4.96 -8.46
N GLU A 31 -6.64 5.06 -9.05
CA GLU A 31 -7.54 6.21 -8.94
C GLU A 31 -8.00 6.45 -7.49
N GLU A 32 -8.24 5.39 -6.72
CA GLU A 32 -8.65 5.47 -5.31
C GLU A 32 -7.47 5.77 -4.37
N CYS A 33 -6.23 5.46 -4.80
CA CYS A 33 -5.05 5.62 -3.96
C CYS A 33 -4.83 7.07 -3.52
N ALA A 34 -5.12 8.05 -4.38
CA ALA A 34 -4.93 9.46 -4.06
C ALA A 34 -5.83 9.92 -2.91
N GLU A 35 -7.10 9.52 -2.93
CA GLU A 35 -8.08 9.86 -1.89
C GLU A 35 -7.74 9.17 -0.57
N LEU A 36 -7.34 7.90 -0.63
CA LEU A 36 -6.94 7.12 0.55
C LEU A 36 -5.68 7.68 1.21
N ILE A 37 -4.67 8.09 0.43
CA ILE A 37 -3.47 8.76 0.94
C ILE A 37 -3.85 10.10 1.58
N GLN A 38 -4.73 10.88 0.96
CA GLN A 38 -5.17 12.15 1.51
C GLN A 38 -5.93 11.97 2.83
N ALA A 39 -6.82 10.97 2.91
CA ALA A 39 -7.51 10.61 4.14
C ALA A 39 -6.51 10.21 5.24
N ALA A 40 -5.55 9.33 4.94
CA ALA A 40 -4.52 8.92 5.88
C ALA A 40 -3.69 10.12 6.40
N LYS A 41 -3.31 11.04 5.52
CA LYS A 41 -2.58 12.28 5.91
C LYS A 41 -3.37 13.15 6.88
N ASN A 42 -4.69 13.24 6.70
CA ASN A 42 -5.55 13.99 7.61
C ASN A 42 -5.57 13.40 9.04
N PHE A 43 -5.17 12.13 9.20
CA PHE A 43 -5.04 11.43 10.48
C PHE A 43 -3.58 11.30 10.95
N GLY A 44 -2.64 12.03 10.34
CA GLY A 44 -1.24 12.06 10.78
C GLY A 44 -0.36 10.96 10.19
N VAL A 45 -0.69 10.44 9.00
CA VAL A 45 0.22 9.61 8.22
C VAL A 45 1.31 10.46 7.58
N GLU A 46 2.56 10.08 7.79
CA GLU A 46 3.70 10.72 7.15
C GLU A 46 3.95 10.16 5.74
N GLN A 47 4.60 10.96 4.89
CA GLN A 47 4.92 10.54 3.53
C GLN A 47 5.81 9.28 3.50
N ASP A 48 6.68 9.10 4.48
CA ASP A 48 7.58 7.94 4.53
C ASP A 48 6.84 6.64 4.89
N GLU A 49 5.73 6.71 5.64
CA GLU A 49 4.85 5.57 5.86
C GLU A 49 4.19 5.13 4.54
N VAL A 50 3.72 6.09 3.73
CA VAL A 50 3.13 5.82 2.40
C VAL A 50 4.17 5.21 1.47
N LYS A 51 5.38 5.78 1.41
CA LYS A 51 6.50 5.22 0.62
C LYS A 51 6.84 3.81 1.07
N GLY A 52 6.85 3.55 2.37
CA GLY A 52 7.10 2.22 2.93
C GLY A 52 6.12 1.18 2.39
N ILE A 53 4.82 1.52 2.35
CA ILE A 53 3.78 0.65 1.81
C ILE A 53 3.97 0.41 0.30
N ILE A 54 4.27 1.46 -0.47
CA ILE A 54 4.51 1.32 -1.92
C ILE A 54 5.73 0.43 -2.18
N ASN A 55 6.82 0.65 -1.45
CA ASN A 55 8.04 -0.14 -1.58
C ASN A 55 7.80 -1.61 -1.19
N GLU A 56 7.08 -1.87 -0.11
CA GLU A 56 6.67 -3.21 0.30
C GLU A 56 5.84 -3.89 -0.80
N HIS A 57 4.86 -3.16 -1.36
CA HIS A 57 4.01 -3.66 -2.44
C HIS A 57 4.82 -3.98 -3.70
N VAL A 58 5.70 -3.08 -4.14
CA VAL A 58 6.59 -3.30 -5.31
C VAL A 58 7.56 -4.44 -5.06
N ALA A 59 8.12 -4.57 -3.86
CA ALA A 59 8.99 -5.70 -3.53
C ALA A 59 8.24 -7.05 -3.59
N LYS A 60 7.00 -7.07 -3.11
CA LYS A 60 6.16 -8.28 -3.03
C LYS A 60 5.55 -8.67 -4.39
N PHE A 61 5.14 -7.71 -5.21
CA PHE A 61 4.39 -7.94 -6.44
C PHE A 61 5.13 -7.51 -7.72
N GLY A 62 6.07 -6.56 -7.64
CA GLY A 62 6.82 -6.01 -8.77
C GLY A 62 8.00 -6.88 -9.24
N LEU A 63 8.53 -7.77 -8.40
CA LEU A 63 9.63 -8.69 -8.76
C LEU A 63 9.13 -10.07 -9.24
N GLY A 64 7.81 -10.30 -9.22
CA GLY A 64 7.18 -11.60 -9.41
C GLY A 64 6.52 -11.85 -10.78
N ARG A 65 6.23 -10.82 -11.58
CA ARG A 65 5.90 -11.02 -13.00
C ARG A 65 7.19 -11.29 -13.79
N ARG A 66 7.93 -12.34 -13.41
CA ARG A 66 8.92 -12.95 -14.30
C ARG A 66 8.14 -13.41 -15.52
N ASN A 67 8.25 -12.66 -16.61
CA ASN A 67 7.80 -13.09 -17.91
C ASN A 67 8.29 -14.53 -18.15
N GLY A 68 7.37 -15.50 -18.11
CA GLY A 68 7.64 -16.90 -18.48
C GLY A 68 8.00 -17.09 -19.95
N ALA A 69 8.32 -16.01 -20.67
CA ALA A 69 8.69 -16.00 -22.07
C ALA A 69 10.15 -16.42 -22.34
N ASN A 70 11.00 -16.56 -21.31
CA ASN A 70 12.40 -16.97 -21.49
C ASN A 70 12.71 -18.44 -21.14
N GLN A 71 11.72 -19.32 -20.99
CA GLN A 71 11.97 -20.76 -20.75
C GLN A 71 12.25 -21.59 -22.00
N LYS A 72 12.30 -20.98 -23.20
CA LYS A 72 12.67 -21.70 -24.44
C LYS A 72 14.01 -21.21 -24.98
N LYS A 73 15.12 -21.76 -24.47
CA LYS A 73 16.38 -22.04 -25.19
C LYS A 73 17.48 -22.44 -24.20
N ALA A 74 17.35 -23.62 -23.60
CA ALA A 74 18.51 -24.33 -23.06
C ALA A 74 18.24 -25.83 -23.24
N GLY A 75 19.02 -26.47 -24.11
CA GLY A 75 18.98 -27.93 -24.31
C GLY A 75 18.48 -28.40 -25.68
N ARG A 76 19.08 -27.90 -26.77
CA ARG A 76 19.22 -28.70 -27.99
C ARG A 76 20.72 -28.77 -28.28
N PHE A 77 21.36 -29.83 -27.82
CA PHE A 77 22.56 -30.45 -28.40
C PHE A 77 22.55 -31.91 -27.98
#